data_AF-A0A2E8DAZ5-F1
#
_entry.id   AF-A0A2E8DAZ5-F1
#
_cell.length_a   1.000
_cell.length_b   1.000
_cell.length_c   1.000
_cell.angle_alpha   90.00
_cell.angle_beta   90.00
_cell.angle_gamma   90.00
#
_symmetry.space_group_name_H-M   'P 1'
#
loop_
_entity.id
_entity.type
_entity.pdbx_description
1 polymer ?
#
loop_
_entity_poly.entity_id
_entity_poly.type
_entity_poly.pdbx_seq_one_letter_code
_entity_poly.pdbx_strand_id
1 'polypeptide(L)'
;MQAGSLFSSLIDVSENDSYGSTPSCTCTACRAWDGPNGHLSDRYAKFWLSVQREAEKVRPNARIITIAYDSYYQPPQETKLNDRIITGIVPGFYFPWSDDNRQEFRKQWQGWADTGARLYLRPNWLHFGHNFPFNFARKLGEDFRFAHQRGMIATDFDLVPAPWATQGLTYYVLGRIHRHPDWPIDRILAEYYDGFGLASEHVRAYFEHWERITGSMTSQHYARGHAAKGIGDNPEHKLYRWGDHFFTDSALASGKELLDAAKAAASGDRTAEQRVAFLEMGLRDVKLTLATQDSYQRYHAGAAPKIYVDTLARLDAHRGNIEPHNAAATGWLRSREPEWNR
;
A
#
# COMPACT_ATOMS: atom_id res chain seq x y z
N MET A 1 -20.47 -23.56 -24.01
CA MET A 1 -20.32 -23.36 -22.55
C MET A 1 -21.07 -22.09 -22.18
N GLN A 2 -22.25 -22.21 -21.57
CA GLN A 2 -23.00 -21.04 -21.09
C GLN A 2 -22.25 -20.41 -19.91
N ALA A 3 -21.90 -19.14 -20.05
CA ALA A 3 -21.35 -18.30 -18.99
C ALA A 3 -22.46 -17.89 -17.99
N GLY A 4 -23.20 -18.85 -17.46
CA GLY A 4 -24.26 -18.64 -16.49
C GLY A 4 -24.18 -19.71 -15.42
N SER A 5 -23.42 -19.46 -14.34
CA SER A 5 -23.50 -20.25 -13.09
C SER A 5 -22.50 -19.82 -12.01
N LEU A 6 -21.36 -19.21 -12.34
CA LEU A 6 -20.31 -18.95 -11.33
C LEU A 6 -20.61 -17.78 -10.38
N PHE A 7 -21.37 -16.77 -10.83
CA PHE A 7 -21.71 -15.59 -10.03
C PHE A 7 -23.09 -15.68 -9.35
N SER A 8 -23.95 -16.63 -9.73
CA SER A 8 -25.30 -16.78 -9.15
C SER A 8 -25.31 -17.48 -7.78
N SER A 9 -24.16 -17.98 -7.31
CA SER A 9 -24.04 -18.71 -6.04
C SER A 9 -23.03 -18.11 -5.06
N LEU A 10 -22.43 -16.95 -5.35
CA LEU A 10 -21.51 -16.27 -4.45
C LEU A 10 -22.26 -15.33 -3.51
N ILE A 11 -21.99 -15.44 -2.21
CA ILE A 11 -22.57 -14.59 -1.16
C ILE A 11 -21.44 -13.90 -0.43
N ASP A 12 -21.47 -12.58 -0.41
CA ASP A 12 -20.50 -11.76 0.31
C ASP A 12 -20.96 -11.55 1.77
N VAL A 13 -20.08 -11.89 2.70
CA VAL A 13 -20.24 -11.71 4.15
C VAL A 13 -19.04 -10.98 4.75
N SER A 14 -18.29 -10.24 3.94
CA SER A 14 -17.16 -9.43 4.38
C SER A 14 -17.62 -8.37 5.38
N GLU A 15 -17.10 -8.41 6.61
CA GLU A 15 -17.27 -7.32 7.58
C GLU A 15 -16.06 -6.38 7.45
N ASN A 16 -16.21 -5.35 6.61
CA ASN A 16 -15.18 -4.33 6.45
C ASN A 16 -15.34 -3.24 7.52
N ASP A 17 -14.22 -2.83 8.13
CA ASP A 17 -14.12 -1.69 9.06
C ASP A 17 -15.24 -1.66 10.13
N SER A 18 -15.34 -2.70 10.98
CA SER A 18 -16.22 -2.64 12.14
C SER A 18 -15.77 -1.51 13.08
N TYR A 19 -16.62 -0.52 13.30
CA TYR A 19 -16.33 0.63 14.16
C TYR A 19 -15.94 0.17 15.57
N GLY A 20 -14.64 0.16 15.83
CA GLY A 20 -14.05 -0.21 17.12
C GLY A 20 -13.79 -1.71 17.29
N SER A 21 -12.95 -2.04 18.26
CA SER A 21 -12.53 -3.39 18.67
C SER A 21 -13.67 -4.29 19.19
N THR A 22 -14.93 -3.98 18.86
CA THR A 22 -16.11 -4.69 19.32
C THR A 22 -16.78 -5.37 18.13
N PRO A 23 -16.73 -6.72 18.03
CA PRO A 23 -17.41 -7.43 16.95
C PRO A 23 -18.91 -7.19 16.97
N SER A 24 -19.55 -7.13 15.80
CA SER A 24 -20.99 -6.83 15.64
C SER A 24 -21.90 -7.76 16.45
N CYS A 25 -21.49 -9.01 16.68
CA CYS A 25 -22.24 -10.00 17.45
C CYS A 25 -21.56 -10.31 18.79
N THR A 26 -22.16 -9.89 19.92
CA THR A 26 -21.55 -10.02 21.25
C THR A 26 -22.34 -10.85 22.26
N CYS A 27 -23.44 -11.49 21.86
CA CYS A 27 -24.25 -12.31 22.78
C CYS A 27 -23.50 -13.59 23.22
N THR A 28 -23.97 -14.21 24.31
CA THR A 28 -23.36 -15.44 24.87
C THR A 28 -23.23 -16.55 23.84
N ALA A 29 -24.24 -16.73 22.97
CA ALA A 29 -24.20 -17.74 21.92
C ALA A 29 -23.11 -17.47 20.87
N CYS A 30 -22.89 -16.21 20.49
CA CYS A 30 -21.83 -15.85 19.56
C CYS A 30 -20.44 -15.96 20.19
N ARG A 31 -20.29 -15.55 21.46
CA ARG A 31 -19.04 -15.70 22.22
C ARG A 31 -18.64 -17.16 22.43
N ALA A 32 -19.62 -18.06 22.51
CA ALA A 32 -19.34 -19.50 22.58
C ALA A 32 -18.70 -20.07 21.30
N TRP A 33 -18.64 -19.30 20.21
CA TRP A 33 -17.94 -19.70 18.99
C TRP A 33 -16.50 -19.19 18.91
N ASP A 34 -16.08 -18.30 19.83
CA ASP A 34 -14.71 -17.80 19.89
C ASP A 34 -13.71 -18.94 20.04
N GLY A 35 -12.54 -18.73 19.45
CA GLY A 35 -11.40 -19.61 19.63
C GLY A 35 -10.75 -19.41 21.01
N PRO A 36 -9.72 -20.20 21.30
CA PRO A 36 -8.94 -20.06 22.52
C PRO A 36 -8.50 -18.61 22.76
N ASN A 37 -8.53 -18.17 24.01
CA ASN A 37 -8.19 -16.81 24.45
C ASN A 37 -9.06 -15.69 23.84
N GLY A 38 -10.27 -16.00 23.36
CA GLY A 38 -11.19 -15.01 22.80
C GLY A 38 -10.87 -14.62 21.35
N HIS A 39 -10.14 -15.47 20.64
CA HIS A 39 -9.78 -15.24 19.25
C HIS A 39 -11.01 -15.28 18.33
N LEU A 40 -11.28 -14.21 17.58
CA LEU A 40 -12.54 -14.07 16.86
C LEU A 40 -12.61 -14.91 15.57
N SER A 41 -11.48 -15.32 14.99
CA SER A 41 -11.47 -15.97 13.68
C SER A 41 -12.23 -17.30 13.64
N ASP A 42 -12.26 -18.06 14.74
CA ASP A 42 -13.08 -19.27 14.85
C ASP A 42 -14.57 -18.95 14.83
N ARG A 43 -14.99 -17.85 15.47
CA ARG A 43 -16.37 -17.37 15.41
C ARG A 43 -16.76 -17.04 13.98
N TYR A 44 -15.94 -16.27 13.28
CA TYR A 44 -16.20 -15.90 11.89
C TYR A 44 -16.19 -17.12 10.97
N ALA A 45 -15.25 -18.05 11.13
CA ALA A 45 -15.22 -19.29 10.37
C ALA A 45 -16.50 -20.14 10.58
N LYS A 46 -16.96 -20.31 11.82
CA LYS A 46 -18.23 -21.00 12.16
C LYS A 46 -19.44 -20.26 11.59
N PHE A 47 -19.42 -18.93 11.59
CA PHE A 47 -20.45 -18.10 10.98
C PHE A 47 -20.52 -18.29 9.46
N TRP A 48 -19.39 -18.20 8.75
CA TRP A 48 -19.35 -18.37 7.29
C TRP A 48 -19.85 -19.76 6.86
N LEU A 49 -19.44 -20.82 7.57
CA LEU A 49 -19.94 -22.18 7.33
C LEU A 49 -21.44 -22.29 7.60
N SER A 50 -21.96 -21.56 8.60
CA SER A 50 -23.39 -21.54 8.89
C SER A 50 -24.18 -20.81 7.80
N VAL A 51 -23.70 -19.65 7.34
CA VAL A 51 -24.30 -18.93 6.20
C VAL A 51 -24.29 -19.80 4.95
N GLN A 52 -23.19 -20.49 4.67
CA GLN A 52 -23.11 -21.43 3.56
C GLN A 52 -24.18 -22.52 3.64
N ARG A 53 -24.30 -23.21 4.78
CA ARG A 53 -25.31 -24.27 4.98
C ARG A 53 -26.73 -23.76 4.78
N GLU A 54 -27.04 -22.56 5.28
CA GLU A 54 -28.35 -21.95 5.09
C GLU A 54 -28.60 -21.58 3.62
N ALA A 55 -27.61 -21.00 2.95
CA ALA A 55 -27.70 -20.66 1.53
C ALA A 55 -27.87 -21.90 0.65
N GLU A 56 -27.24 -23.02 0.99
CA GLU A 56 -27.33 -24.29 0.24
C GLU A 56 -28.75 -24.88 0.21
N LYS A 57 -29.63 -24.51 1.15
CA LYS A 57 -31.05 -24.91 1.13
C LYS A 57 -31.81 -24.39 -0.08
N VAL A 58 -31.39 -23.24 -0.62
CA VAL A 58 -32.04 -22.57 -1.76
C VAL A 58 -31.13 -22.46 -2.98
N ARG A 59 -29.81 -22.55 -2.81
CA ARG A 59 -28.80 -22.46 -3.87
C ARG A 59 -27.75 -23.55 -3.69
N PRO A 60 -27.92 -24.72 -4.35
CA PRO A 60 -26.91 -25.77 -4.32
C PRO A 60 -25.53 -25.23 -4.74
N ASN A 61 -24.48 -25.63 -4.02
CA ASN A 61 -23.11 -25.17 -4.22
C ASN A 61 -22.88 -23.66 -3.94
N ALA A 62 -23.57 -23.12 -2.93
CA ALA A 62 -23.31 -21.77 -2.45
C ALA A 62 -21.84 -21.61 -2.04
N ARG A 63 -21.27 -20.48 -2.44
CA ARG A 63 -19.92 -20.04 -2.08
C ARG A 63 -20.01 -18.79 -1.23
N ILE A 64 -19.08 -18.67 -0.31
CA ILE A 64 -18.95 -17.49 0.54
C ILE A 64 -17.71 -16.74 0.09
N ILE A 65 -17.81 -15.42 -0.04
CA ILE A 65 -16.65 -14.53 -0.11
C ILE A 65 -16.62 -13.65 1.14
N THR A 66 -15.43 -13.48 1.69
CA THR A 66 -15.18 -12.71 2.91
C THR A 66 -13.73 -12.20 2.92
N ILE A 67 -13.36 -11.45 3.95
CA ILE A 67 -11.98 -11.01 4.20
C ILE A 67 -11.53 -11.47 5.58
N ALA A 68 -10.23 -11.65 5.79
CA ALA A 68 -9.61 -11.83 7.09
C ALA A 68 -8.93 -10.51 7.46
N TYR A 69 -9.59 -9.71 8.30
CA TYR A 69 -9.22 -8.33 8.54
C TYR A 69 -9.42 -7.92 10.01
N ASP A 70 -8.66 -6.91 10.43
CA ASP A 70 -8.72 -6.31 11.76
C ASP A 70 -8.75 -7.36 12.89
N SER A 71 -9.79 -7.40 13.72
CA SER A 71 -9.87 -8.26 14.91
C SER A 71 -9.91 -9.77 14.63
N TYR A 72 -10.02 -10.18 13.37
CA TYR A 72 -10.03 -11.59 12.93
C TYR A 72 -9.09 -11.81 11.72
N TYR A 73 -8.02 -11.03 11.61
CA TYR A 73 -7.02 -11.18 10.54
C TYR A 73 -6.23 -12.48 10.63
N GLN A 74 -5.95 -12.97 11.84
CA GLN A 74 -5.25 -14.24 12.06
C GLN A 74 -6.15 -15.44 11.72
N PRO A 75 -5.58 -16.59 11.34
CA PRO A 75 -6.37 -17.78 11.02
C PRO A 75 -7.11 -18.35 12.24
N PRO A 76 -8.25 -19.04 12.06
CA PRO A 76 -8.90 -19.80 13.13
C PRO A 76 -7.98 -20.93 13.64
N GLN A 77 -8.10 -21.26 14.92
CA GLN A 77 -7.27 -22.27 15.58
C GLN A 77 -7.94 -23.65 15.58
N GLU A 78 -9.27 -23.71 15.65
CA GLU A 78 -10.02 -24.96 15.78
C GLU A 78 -10.84 -25.28 14.53
N THR A 79 -11.34 -24.26 13.86
CA THR A 79 -12.33 -24.38 12.79
C THR A 79 -11.64 -24.55 11.43
N LYS A 80 -11.95 -25.65 10.74
CA LYS A 80 -11.57 -25.86 9.34
C LYS A 80 -12.67 -25.35 8.40
N LEU A 81 -12.25 -24.73 7.31
CA LEU A 81 -13.10 -24.26 6.23
C LEU A 81 -13.10 -25.28 5.08
N ASN A 82 -13.78 -24.93 4.00
CA ASN A 82 -13.78 -25.70 2.75
C ASN A 82 -13.46 -24.79 1.56
N ASP A 83 -13.25 -25.39 0.40
CA ASP A 83 -12.81 -24.72 -0.83
C ASP A 83 -13.87 -23.78 -1.47
N ARG A 84 -15.09 -23.75 -0.92
CA ARG A 84 -16.15 -22.83 -1.31
C ARG A 84 -16.22 -21.59 -0.41
N ILE A 85 -15.37 -21.51 0.61
CA ILE A 85 -15.10 -20.28 1.36
C ILE A 85 -13.89 -19.59 0.71
N ILE A 86 -14.13 -18.40 0.17
CA ILE A 86 -13.14 -17.57 -0.49
C ILE A 86 -12.78 -16.42 0.46
N THR A 87 -11.54 -16.38 0.93
CA THR A 87 -11.09 -15.45 1.96
C THR A 87 -10.03 -14.50 1.41
N GLY A 88 -10.30 -13.20 1.49
CA GLY A 88 -9.37 -12.14 1.17
C GLY A 88 -8.42 -11.90 2.32
N ILE A 89 -7.14 -12.15 2.12
CA ILE A 89 -6.13 -11.93 3.16
C ILE A 89 -5.77 -10.46 3.17
N VAL A 90 -6.17 -9.78 4.25
CA VAL A 90 -5.69 -8.43 4.56
C VAL A 90 -4.49 -8.58 5.50
N PRO A 91 -3.25 -8.33 5.02
CA PRO A 91 -2.08 -8.42 5.86
C PRO A 91 -2.20 -7.51 7.08
N GLY A 92 -1.75 -7.98 8.24
CA GLY A 92 -1.74 -7.19 9.49
C GLY A 92 -0.80 -5.97 9.48
N PHE A 93 -0.26 -5.61 8.32
CA PHE A 93 0.58 -4.44 8.12
C PHE A 93 0.29 -3.77 6.77
N TYR A 94 0.42 -2.44 6.75
CA TYR A 94 0.51 -1.64 5.53
C TYR A 94 1.96 -1.19 5.29
N PHE A 95 2.65 -0.76 6.36
CA PHE A 95 4.04 -0.31 6.42
C PHE A 95 4.47 -0.33 7.90
N PRO A 96 5.76 -0.48 8.24
CA PRO A 96 6.91 -0.74 7.37
C PRO A 96 6.97 -2.15 6.81
N TRP A 97 7.71 -2.30 5.72
CA TRP A 97 7.97 -3.59 5.08
C TRP A 97 9.15 -4.33 5.73
N SER A 98 9.14 -4.41 7.07
CA SER A 98 10.14 -5.13 7.86
C SER A 98 10.06 -6.64 7.62
N ASP A 99 11.15 -7.36 7.87
CA ASP A 99 11.17 -8.81 7.68
C ASP A 99 10.16 -9.52 8.60
N ASP A 100 9.96 -9.02 9.82
CA ASP A 100 8.95 -9.53 10.76
C ASP A 100 7.53 -9.39 10.21
N ASN A 101 7.17 -8.21 9.69
CA ASN A 101 5.85 -7.96 9.11
C ASN A 101 5.59 -8.88 7.91
N ARG A 102 6.60 -9.07 7.06
CA ARG A 102 6.51 -10.00 5.93
C ARG A 102 6.37 -11.45 6.37
N GLN A 103 7.12 -11.86 7.39
CA GLN A 103 7.00 -13.21 7.95
C GLN A 103 5.62 -13.44 8.55
N GLU A 104 5.05 -12.43 9.23
CA GLU A 104 3.70 -12.52 9.79
C GLU A 104 2.65 -12.67 8.69
N PHE A 105 2.74 -11.89 7.60
CA PHE A 105 1.89 -12.11 6.42
C PHE A 105 2.01 -13.53 5.87
N ARG A 106 3.23 -14.07 5.76
CA ARG A 106 3.45 -15.43 5.24
C ARG A 106 2.84 -16.50 6.14
N LYS A 107 2.93 -16.32 7.47
CA LYS A 107 2.26 -17.18 8.46
C LYS A 107 0.74 -17.07 8.37
N GLN A 108 0.21 -15.86 8.29
CA GLN A 108 -1.22 -15.60 8.12
C GLN A 108 -1.74 -16.29 6.87
N TRP A 109 -1.09 -16.09 5.72
CA TRP A 109 -1.47 -16.72 4.45
C TRP A 109 -1.50 -18.25 4.57
N GLN A 110 -0.43 -18.85 5.09
CA GLN A 110 -0.34 -20.29 5.23
C GLN A 110 -1.40 -20.83 6.19
N GLY A 111 -1.59 -20.19 7.34
CA GLY A 111 -2.58 -20.63 8.32
C GLY A 111 -4.01 -20.57 7.78
N TRP A 112 -4.35 -19.55 6.98
CA TRP A 112 -5.64 -19.50 6.29
C TRP A 112 -5.75 -20.56 5.18
N ALA A 113 -4.69 -20.82 4.44
CA ALA A 113 -4.68 -21.89 3.43
C ALA A 113 -4.90 -23.27 4.07
N ASP A 114 -4.28 -23.52 5.23
CA ASP A 114 -4.40 -24.76 6.00
C ASP A 114 -5.81 -24.98 6.61
N THR A 115 -6.68 -23.96 6.55
CA THR A 115 -8.09 -24.15 6.89
C THR A 115 -8.85 -24.90 5.80
N GLY A 116 -8.37 -24.87 4.55
CA GLY A 116 -9.08 -25.38 3.37
C GLY A 116 -9.78 -24.30 2.53
N ALA A 117 -9.73 -23.02 2.96
CA ALA A 117 -10.26 -21.89 2.20
C ALA A 117 -9.45 -21.62 0.91
N ARG A 118 -10.11 -21.02 -0.08
CA ARG A 118 -9.44 -20.44 -1.25
C ARG A 118 -9.09 -18.98 -0.97
N LEU A 119 -7.90 -18.55 -1.33
CA LEU A 119 -7.39 -17.24 -0.90
C LEU A 119 -7.22 -16.26 -2.05
N TYR A 120 -7.55 -15.00 -1.81
CA TYR A 120 -7.13 -13.86 -2.64
C TYR A 120 -6.38 -12.85 -1.78
N LEU A 121 -5.49 -12.06 -2.39
CA LEU A 121 -4.71 -11.06 -1.66
C LEU A 121 -5.46 -9.71 -1.68
N ARG A 122 -5.82 -9.19 -0.50
CA ARG A 122 -6.51 -7.89 -0.35
C ARG A 122 -5.71 -6.94 0.54
N PRO A 123 -4.59 -6.37 0.08
CA PRO A 123 -3.70 -5.65 0.97
C PRO A 123 -3.98 -4.15 0.99
N ASN A 124 -3.70 -3.51 2.13
CA ASN A 124 -3.66 -2.05 2.26
C ASN A 124 -2.27 -1.46 1.93
N TRP A 125 -1.42 -2.22 1.23
CA TRP A 125 -0.02 -1.89 0.98
C TRP A 125 0.20 -0.57 0.23
N LEU A 126 -0.78 -0.13 -0.57
CA LEU A 126 -0.70 1.12 -1.32
C LEU A 126 -1.27 2.32 -0.55
N HIS A 127 -1.72 2.16 0.70
CA HIS A 127 -2.32 3.25 1.48
C HIS A 127 -1.28 4.22 2.05
N PHE A 128 0.00 3.85 1.99
CA PHE A 128 1.10 4.61 2.57
C PHE A 128 1.92 5.34 1.51
N GLY A 129 2.57 6.41 1.94
CA GLY A 129 3.65 7.06 1.21
C GLY A 129 3.33 8.45 0.68
N HIS A 130 2.06 8.88 0.67
CA HIS A 130 1.65 10.21 0.22
C HIS A 130 2.26 10.54 -1.17
N ASN A 131 2.99 11.64 -1.37
CA ASN A 131 3.74 11.93 -2.60
C ASN A 131 5.22 11.52 -2.54
N PHE A 132 5.69 10.99 -1.42
CA PHE A 132 7.10 10.70 -1.20
C PHE A 132 7.58 9.47 -2.01
N PRO A 133 8.88 9.40 -2.35
CA PRO A 133 9.45 8.35 -3.18
C PRO A 133 9.68 7.09 -2.36
N PHE A 134 8.61 6.44 -1.92
CA PHE A 134 8.69 5.12 -1.31
C PHE A 134 8.91 4.07 -2.38
N ASN A 135 9.95 3.27 -2.21
CA ASN A 135 10.22 2.14 -3.09
C ASN A 135 10.28 0.84 -2.28
N PHE A 136 9.23 0.05 -2.44
CA PHE A 136 9.11 -1.30 -1.90
C PHE A 136 8.75 -2.30 -3.02
N ALA A 137 8.95 -1.92 -4.28
CA ALA A 137 8.50 -2.66 -5.45
C ALA A 137 9.01 -4.11 -5.46
N ARG A 138 10.27 -4.32 -5.07
CA ARG A 138 10.88 -5.64 -4.93
C ARG A 138 10.18 -6.50 -3.88
N LYS A 139 10.03 -5.99 -2.66
CA LYS A 139 9.39 -6.70 -1.55
C LYS A 139 7.92 -7.02 -1.84
N LEU A 140 7.19 -6.07 -2.45
CA LEU A 140 5.82 -6.31 -2.93
C LEU A 140 5.79 -7.46 -3.94
N GLY A 141 6.67 -7.45 -4.94
CA GLY A 141 6.71 -8.51 -5.95
C GLY A 141 7.02 -9.87 -5.35
N GLU A 142 7.94 -9.94 -4.41
CA GLU A 142 8.29 -11.17 -3.69
C GLU A 142 7.14 -11.71 -2.83
N ASP A 143 6.42 -10.86 -2.12
CA ASP A 143 5.27 -11.26 -1.28
C ASP A 143 4.06 -11.64 -2.14
N PHE A 144 3.84 -10.95 -3.27
CA PHE A 144 2.85 -11.34 -4.28
C PHE A 144 3.16 -12.72 -4.85
N ARG A 145 4.42 -12.98 -5.25
CA ARG A 145 4.85 -14.30 -5.76
C ARG A 145 4.67 -15.39 -4.72
N PHE A 146 4.99 -15.10 -3.45
CA PHE A 146 4.78 -16.03 -2.36
C PHE A 146 3.32 -16.49 -2.27
N ALA A 147 2.38 -15.54 -2.33
CA ALA A 147 0.95 -15.82 -2.33
C ALA A 147 0.51 -16.58 -3.60
N HIS A 148 0.98 -16.14 -4.77
CA HIS A 148 0.71 -16.81 -6.05
C HIS A 148 1.10 -18.29 -6.04
N GLN A 149 2.33 -18.59 -5.61
CA GLN A 149 2.84 -19.95 -5.50
C GLN A 149 2.10 -20.82 -4.47
N ARG A 150 1.24 -20.20 -3.63
CA ARG A 150 0.45 -20.84 -2.57
C ARG A 150 -1.05 -20.71 -2.81
N GLY A 151 -1.45 -20.71 -4.08
CA GLY A 151 -2.85 -20.85 -4.47
C GLY A 151 -3.67 -19.56 -4.42
N MET A 152 -3.02 -18.37 -4.47
CA MET A 152 -3.73 -17.10 -4.65
C MET A 152 -4.54 -17.13 -5.95
N ILE A 153 -5.85 -16.89 -5.86
CA ILE A 153 -6.77 -16.98 -7.00
C ILE A 153 -7.09 -15.62 -7.62
N ALA A 154 -6.89 -14.55 -6.87
CA ALA A 154 -7.19 -13.18 -7.26
C ALA A 154 -6.46 -12.19 -6.34
N THR A 155 -6.59 -10.91 -6.66
CA THR A 155 -6.13 -9.79 -5.84
C THR A 155 -7.18 -8.69 -5.81
N ASP A 156 -7.15 -7.87 -4.77
CA ASP A 156 -7.98 -6.68 -4.61
C ASP A 156 -7.17 -5.60 -3.87
N PHE A 157 -6.65 -4.63 -4.62
CA PHE A 157 -5.89 -3.52 -4.06
C PHE A 157 -6.83 -2.34 -3.85
N ASP A 158 -7.18 -2.07 -2.59
CA ASP A 158 -8.26 -1.16 -2.17
C ASP A 158 -8.04 0.31 -2.57
N LEU A 159 -6.80 0.69 -2.87
CA LEU A 159 -6.46 2.05 -3.28
C LEU A 159 -5.25 2.06 -4.22
N VAL A 160 -5.27 2.96 -5.20
CA VAL A 160 -4.09 3.40 -5.93
C VAL A 160 -4.00 4.93 -5.80
N PRO A 161 -3.16 5.47 -4.89
CA PRO A 161 -3.07 6.92 -4.66
C PRO A 161 -2.55 7.74 -5.84
N ALA A 162 -1.96 7.07 -6.84
CA ALA A 162 -1.45 7.67 -8.08
C ALA A 162 -0.37 8.78 -7.97
N PRO A 163 0.59 8.78 -7.01
CA PRO A 163 1.87 9.52 -7.14
C PRO A 163 2.81 8.84 -8.16
N TRP A 164 2.40 8.84 -9.43
CA TRP A 164 3.08 8.12 -10.51
C TRP A 164 4.55 8.52 -10.68
N ALA A 165 4.90 9.79 -10.48
CA ALA A 165 6.27 10.27 -10.64
C ALA A 165 7.23 9.81 -9.55
N THR A 166 6.74 9.47 -8.35
CA THR A 166 7.59 9.06 -7.22
C THR A 166 7.45 7.59 -6.86
N GLN A 167 6.32 6.96 -7.18
CA GLN A 167 6.05 5.55 -6.86
C GLN A 167 5.71 4.70 -8.10
N GLY A 168 5.91 5.25 -9.31
CA GLY A 168 5.59 4.59 -10.59
C GLY A 168 6.22 3.20 -10.76
N LEU A 169 7.44 2.98 -10.26
CA LEU A 169 8.09 1.67 -10.29
C LEU A 169 7.28 0.61 -9.52
N THR A 170 6.76 0.95 -8.33
CA THR A 170 5.93 0.05 -7.53
C THR A 170 4.65 -0.32 -8.28
N TYR A 171 3.99 0.66 -8.89
CA TYR A 171 2.78 0.41 -9.68
C TYR A 171 3.07 -0.38 -10.95
N TYR A 172 4.22 -0.16 -11.58
CA TYR A 172 4.65 -0.93 -12.73
C TYR A 172 4.87 -2.40 -12.35
N VAL A 173 5.62 -2.66 -11.26
CA VAL A 173 5.83 -4.04 -10.77
C VAL A 173 4.49 -4.69 -10.46
N LEU A 174 3.59 -3.98 -9.76
CA LEU A 174 2.27 -4.49 -9.45
C LEU A 174 1.48 -4.83 -10.73
N GLY A 175 1.39 -3.93 -11.70
CA GLY A 175 0.69 -4.20 -12.96
C GLY A 175 1.31 -5.36 -13.73
N ARG A 176 2.65 -5.41 -13.80
CA ARG A 176 3.38 -6.40 -14.59
C ARG A 176 3.29 -7.79 -13.98
N ILE A 177 3.35 -7.91 -12.66
CA ILE A 177 3.32 -9.21 -11.98
C ILE A 177 1.95 -9.89 -12.06
N HIS A 178 0.85 -9.14 -12.18
CA HIS A 178 -0.46 -9.73 -12.48
C HIS A 178 -0.49 -10.43 -13.83
N ARG A 179 0.25 -9.92 -14.82
CA ARG A 179 0.34 -10.54 -16.15
C ARG A 179 1.38 -11.64 -16.22
N HIS A 180 2.46 -11.51 -15.46
CA HIS A 180 3.59 -12.42 -15.44
C HIS A 180 4.00 -12.80 -14.01
N PRO A 181 3.15 -13.55 -13.28
CA PRO A 181 3.43 -13.89 -11.89
C PRO A 181 4.68 -14.79 -11.75
N ASP A 182 5.03 -15.53 -12.80
CA ASP A 182 6.19 -16.43 -12.83
C ASP A 182 7.53 -15.73 -13.12
N TRP A 183 7.52 -14.48 -13.57
CA TRP A 183 8.77 -13.77 -13.87
C TRP A 183 9.55 -13.41 -12.59
N PRO A 184 10.89 -13.60 -12.58
CA PRO A 184 11.74 -13.04 -11.53
C PRO A 184 11.51 -11.53 -11.38
N ILE A 185 11.48 -11.02 -10.15
CA ILE A 185 11.19 -9.59 -9.92
C ILE A 185 12.25 -8.70 -10.56
N ASP A 186 13.52 -9.10 -10.54
CA ASP A 186 14.61 -8.40 -11.22
C ASP A 186 14.39 -8.22 -12.72
N ARG A 187 13.71 -9.17 -13.38
CA ARG A 187 13.35 -9.03 -14.80
C ARG A 187 12.35 -7.89 -15.01
N ILE A 188 11.35 -7.78 -14.13
CA ILE A 188 10.33 -6.73 -14.21
C ILE A 188 10.96 -5.35 -13.91
N LEU A 189 11.84 -5.29 -12.91
CA LEU A 189 12.57 -4.07 -12.58
C LEU A 189 13.46 -3.62 -13.76
N ALA A 190 14.23 -4.55 -14.34
CA ALA A 190 15.04 -4.27 -15.52
C ALA A 190 14.20 -3.76 -16.70
N GLU A 191 13.06 -4.40 -16.98
CA GLU A 191 12.13 -3.97 -18.04
C GLU A 191 11.64 -2.53 -17.84
N TYR A 192 11.39 -2.12 -16.59
CA TYR A 192 11.03 -0.73 -16.30
C TYR A 192 12.20 0.23 -16.58
N TYR A 193 13.41 -0.10 -16.13
CA TYR A 193 14.59 0.75 -16.31
C TYR A 193 15.02 0.87 -17.77
N ASP A 194 14.89 -0.20 -18.56
CA ASP A 194 15.17 -0.19 -20.00
C ASP A 194 14.30 0.82 -20.76
N GLY A 195 13.13 1.16 -20.21
CA GLY A 195 12.30 2.26 -20.70
C GLY A 195 13.01 3.63 -20.69
N PHE A 196 14.10 3.81 -19.97
CA PHE A 196 14.84 5.06 -19.93
C PHE A 196 16.03 5.11 -20.89
N GLY A 197 16.20 4.09 -21.75
CA GLY A 197 17.26 4.06 -22.75
C GLY A 197 18.65 4.16 -22.11
N LEU A 198 19.48 5.07 -22.61
CA LEU A 198 20.83 5.32 -22.07
C LEU A 198 20.83 5.80 -20.61
N ALA A 199 19.70 6.29 -20.09
CA ALA A 199 19.56 6.69 -18.69
C ALA A 199 19.18 5.54 -17.74
N SER A 200 18.96 4.31 -18.24
CA SER A 200 18.49 3.14 -17.46
C SER A 200 19.30 2.92 -16.17
N GLU A 201 20.64 2.91 -16.25
CA GLU A 201 21.51 2.70 -15.09
C GLU A 201 21.37 3.78 -14.02
N HIS A 202 21.25 5.05 -14.43
CA HIS A 202 21.08 6.17 -13.50
C HIS A 202 19.69 6.18 -12.86
N VAL A 203 18.66 5.82 -13.61
CA VAL A 203 17.29 5.70 -13.09
C VAL A 203 17.17 4.51 -12.14
N ARG A 204 17.85 3.40 -12.44
CA ARG A 204 17.96 2.28 -11.50
C ARG A 204 18.59 2.73 -10.19
N ALA A 205 19.73 3.41 -10.25
CA ALA A 205 20.40 3.94 -9.06
C ALA A 205 19.49 4.92 -8.26
N TYR A 206 18.71 5.75 -8.96
CA TYR A 206 17.70 6.63 -8.33
C TYR A 206 16.67 5.84 -7.53
N PHE A 207 16.08 4.78 -8.09
CA PHE A 207 15.10 3.96 -7.38
C PHE A 207 15.72 3.09 -6.29
N GLU A 208 16.94 2.57 -6.47
CA GLU A 208 17.69 1.82 -5.45
C GLU A 208 18.06 2.70 -4.24
N HIS A 209 18.36 3.99 -4.47
CA HIS A 209 18.56 4.96 -3.40
C HIS A 209 17.31 5.08 -2.51
N TRP A 210 16.13 5.18 -3.11
CA TRP A 210 14.86 5.22 -2.38
C TRP A 210 14.47 3.87 -1.78
N GLU A 211 14.83 2.76 -2.41
CA GLU A 211 14.65 1.41 -1.87
C GLU A 211 15.44 1.24 -0.56
N ARG A 212 16.69 1.70 -0.54
CA ARG A 212 17.55 1.67 0.65
C ARG A 212 16.99 2.53 1.79
N ILE A 213 16.50 3.74 1.48
CA ILE A 213 15.86 4.62 2.48
C ILE A 213 14.59 3.97 3.02
N THR A 214 13.73 3.48 2.14
CA THR A 214 12.48 2.78 2.51
C THR A 214 12.77 1.54 3.36
N GLY A 215 13.79 0.76 2.98
CA GLY A 215 14.23 -0.43 3.69
C GLY A 215 14.81 -0.16 5.09
N SER A 216 15.29 1.05 5.35
CA SER A 216 15.82 1.47 6.66
C SER A 216 14.73 1.86 7.68
N MET A 217 13.48 1.95 7.25
CA MET A 217 12.35 2.34 8.10
C MET A 217 11.85 1.12 8.89
N THR A 218 12.51 0.79 9.99
CA THR A 218 12.02 -0.26 10.91
C THR A 218 10.76 0.20 11.65
N SER A 219 10.01 -0.73 12.26
CA SER A 219 8.83 -0.37 13.07
C SER A 219 9.19 0.59 14.22
N GLN A 220 10.37 0.43 14.81
CA GLN A 220 10.86 1.34 15.85
C GLN A 220 11.22 2.72 15.28
N HIS A 221 11.87 2.77 14.11
CA HIS A 221 12.21 4.02 13.44
C HIS A 221 10.95 4.80 13.06
N TYR A 222 9.97 4.10 12.49
CA TYR A 222 8.64 4.63 12.18
C TYR A 222 7.95 5.20 13.42
N ALA A 223 7.86 4.42 14.50
CA ALA A 223 7.23 4.83 15.75
C ALA A 223 7.88 6.09 16.33
N ARG A 224 9.21 6.18 16.30
CA ARG A 224 9.95 7.36 16.79
C ARG A 224 9.68 8.60 15.95
N GLY A 225 9.60 8.46 14.63
CA GLY A 225 9.43 9.58 13.71
C GLY A 225 8.14 10.35 13.95
N HIS A 226 7.00 9.66 13.94
CA HIS A 226 5.71 10.33 14.13
C HIS A 226 5.53 10.81 15.59
N ALA A 227 6.03 10.05 16.58
CA ALA A 227 5.99 10.46 17.99
C ALA A 227 6.78 11.75 18.25
N ALA A 228 7.96 11.90 17.62
CA ALA A 228 8.78 13.11 17.73
C ALA A 228 8.08 14.36 17.17
N LYS A 229 7.07 14.18 16.32
CA LYS A 229 6.25 15.26 15.76
C LYS A 229 4.88 15.40 16.46
N GLY A 230 4.65 14.66 17.54
CA GLY A 230 3.38 14.71 18.29
C GLY A 230 2.19 14.11 17.54
N ILE A 231 2.44 13.20 16.58
CA ILE A 231 1.40 12.59 15.75
C ILE A 231 1.05 11.23 16.37
N GLY A 232 -0.15 11.13 16.94
CA GLY A 232 -0.68 9.90 17.55
C GLY A 232 -1.47 9.06 16.55
N ASP A 233 -2.64 9.55 16.16
CA ASP A 233 -3.59 8.78 15.36
C ASP A 233 -3.29 8.81 13.85
N ASN A 234 -3.38 7.63 13.24
CA ASN A 234 -3.22 7.38 11.81
C ASN A 234 -1.99 8.10 11.19
N PRO A 235 -0.78 7.91 11.76
CA PRO A 235 0.43 8.59 11.31
C PRO A 235 0.73 8.36 9.81
N GLU A 236 0.31 7.22 9.26
CA GLU A 236 0.44 6.84 7.86
C GLU A 236 -0.29 7.80 6.91
N HIS A 237 -1.42 8.36 7.34
CA HIS A 237 -2.19 9.33 6.58
C HIS A 237 -1.69 10.77 6.76
N LYS A 238 -0.78 10.99 7.71
CA LYS A 238 -0.25 12.31 8.06
C LYS A 238 1.21 12.49 7.67
N LEU A 239 1.75 11.67 6.76
CA LEU A 239 3.17 11.71 6.42
C LEU A 239 3.65 13.09 5.91
N TYR A 240 2.76 13.89 5.31
CA TYR A 240 3.03 15.29 4.96
C TYR A 240 3.40 16.19 6.17
N ARG A 241 3.23 15.70 7.41
CA ARG A 241 3.56 16.38 8.67
C ARG A 241 4.90 15.97 9.27
N TRP A 242 5.44 14.82 8.86
CA TRP A 242 6.62 14.22 9.50
C TRP A 242 7.54 13.45 8.54
N GLY A 243 7.35 13.62 7.23
CA GLY A 243 8.15 12.94 6.20
C GLY A 243 9.62 13.36 6.22
N ASP A 244 9.93 14.55 6.74
CA ASP A 244 11.31 15.05 6.96
C ASP A 244 12.16 14.09 7.80
N HIS A 245 11.54 13.25 8.62
CA HIS A 245 12.22 12.23 9.40
C HIS A 245 12.99 11.23 8.53
N PHE A 246 12.47 10.91 7.34
CA PHE A 246 13.07 9.94 6.42
C PHE A 246 13.66 10.59 5.17
N PHE A 247 12.98 11.62 4.65
CA PHE A 247 13.33 12.29 3.40
C PHE A 247 14.14 13.55 3.70
N THR A 248 15.32 13.35 4.25
CA THR A 248 16.23 14.43 4.65
C THR A 248 16.76 15.22 3.44
N ASP A 249 17.28 16.43 3.69
CA ASP A 249 17.92 17.24 2.64
C ASP A 249 19.04 16.48 1.91
N SER A 250 19.85 15.70 2.64
CA SER A 250 20.91 14.87 2.06
C SER A 250 20.35 13.75 1.17
N ALA A 251 19.25 13.12 1.59
CA ALA A 251 18.58 12.12 0.77
C ALA A 251 17.98 12.71 -0.52
N LEU A 252 17.39 13.90 -0.44
CA LEU A 252 16.84 14.62 -1.60
C LEU A 252 17.93 15.18 -2.52
N ALA A 253 19.09 15.58 -1.97
CA ALA A 253 20.26 15.98 -2.74
C ALA A 253 20.81 14.80 -3.54
N SER A 254 21.03 13.65 -2.88
CA SER A 254 21.49 12.43 -3.54
C SER A 254 20.53 11.98 -4.65
N GLY A 255 19.22 12.01 -4.38
CA GLY A 255 18.20 11.69 -5.40
C GLY A 255 18.20 12.68 -6.58
N LYS A 256 18.50 13.96 -6.33
CA LYS A 256 18.59 14.98 -7.38
C LYS A 256 19.83 14.78 -8.25
N GLU A 257 20.97 14.48 -7.66
CA GLU A 257 22.22 14.19 -8.38
C GLU A 257 22.04 12.98 -9.32
N LEU A 258 21.36 11.93 -8.86
CA LEU A 258 21.05 10.75 -9.68
C LEU A 258 20.12 11.09 -10.87
N LEU A 259 19.12 11.95 -10.66
CA LEU A 259 18.27 12.42 -11.77
C LEU A 259 19.00 13.36 -12.73
N ASP A 260 19.93 14.18 -12.24
CA ASP A 260 20.76 15.04 -13.11
C ASP A 260 21.67 14.19 -14.01
N ALA A 261 22.26 13.12 -13.47
CA ALA A 261 23.02 12.17 -14.26
C ALA A 261 22.13 11.44 -15.29
N ALA A 262 20.93 10.99 -14.88
CA ALA A 262 19.95 10.39 -15.79
C ALA A 262 19.55 11.36 -16.92
N LYS A 263 19.36 12.64 -16.60
CA LYS A 263 19.02 13.68 -17.58
C LYS A 263 20.12 13.92 -18.59
N ALA A 264 21.38 13.95 -18.14
CA ALA A 264 22.53 14.05 -19.02
C ALA A 264 22.62 12.84 -19.96
N ALA A 265 22.43 11.63 -19.43
CA ALA A 265 22.48 10.38 -20.20
C ALA A 265 21.31 10.24 -21.19
N ALA A 266 20.14 10.81 -20.88
CA ALA A 266 18.98 10.81 -21.76
C ALA A 266 19.12 11.76 -22.97
N SER A 267 20.12 12.65 -22.98
CA SER A 267 20.22 13.71 -23.98
C SER A 267 20.23 13.17 -25.41
N GLY A 268 19.33 13.71 -26.25
CA GLY A 268 19.17 13.28 -27.64
C GLY A 268 18.20 12.11 -27.84
N ASP A 269 17.74 11.46 -26.77
CA ASP A 269 16.59 10.55 -26.78
C ASP A 269 15.38 11.26 -26.19
N ARG A 270 14.52 11.79 -27.07
CA ARG A 270 13.33 12.54 -26.69
C ARG A 270 12.40 11.78 -25.73
N THR A 271 12.30 10.45 -25.88
CA THR A 271 11.44 9.65 -25.01
C THR A 271 12.06 9.47 -23.64
N ALA A 272 13.37 9.17 -23.56
CA ALA A 272 14.08 9.11 -22.30
C ALA A 272 14.06 10.46 -21.57
N GLU A 273 14.26 11.57 -22.28
CA GLU A 273 14.22 12.93 -21.72
C GLU A 273 12.87 13.23 -21.05
N GLN A 274 11.77 12.89 -21.71
CA GLN A 274 10.42 13.07 -21.16
C GLN A 274 10.18 12.20 -19.92
N ARG A 275 10.66 10.95 -19.93
CA ARG A 275 10.53 10.03 -18.79
C ARG A 275 11.35 10.49 -17.59
N VAL A 276 12.58 10.97 -17.80
CA VAL A 276 13.40 11.53 -16.71
C VAL A 276 12.78 12.82 -16.17
N ALA A 277 12.33 13.72 -17.04
CA ALA A 277 11.65 14.96 -16.62
C ALA A 277 10.38 14.68 -15.78
N PHE A 278 9.67 13.60 -16.09
CA PHE A 278 8.53 13.15 -15.28
C PHE A 278 8.92 12.78 -13.85
N LEU A 279 10.06 12.09 -13.64
CA LEU A 279 10.58 11.82 -12.30
C LEU A 279 11.03 13.09 -11.57
N GLU A 280 11.62 14.06 -12.29
CA GLU A 280 11.99 15.36 -11.72
C GLU A 280 10.77 16.14 -11.17
N MET A 281 9.61 16.05 -11.83
CA MET A 281 8.36 16.66 -11.34
C MET A 281 7.97 16.12 -9.96
N GLY A 282 8.09 14.80 -9.77
CA GLY A 282 7.79 14.13 -8.50
C GLY A 282 8.77 14.54 -7.40
N LEU A 283 10.08 14.49 -7.67
CA LEU A 283 11.09 14.90 -6.66
C LEU A 283 10.94 16.38 -6.26
N ARG A 284 10.55 17.25 -7.21
CA ARG A 284 10.25 18.66 -6.92
C ARG A 284 9.01 18.81 -6.05
N ASP A 285 7.95 18.04 -6.30
CA ASP A 285 6.74 18.05 -5.47
C ASP A 285 7.07 17.66 -4.02
N VAL A 286 7.89 16.62 -3.82
CA VAL A 286 8.36 16.18 -2.49
C VAL A 286 9.13 17.29 -1.77
N LYS A 287 10.06 17.96 -2.45
CA LYS A 287 10.81 19.09 -1.87
C LYS A 287 9.88 20.22 -1.42
N LEU A 288 8.86 20.54 -2.21
CA LEU A 288 7.88 21.57 -1.87
C LEU A 288 6.98 21.13 -0.70
N THR A 289 6.55 19.86 -0.66
CA THR A 289 5.82 19.29 0.48
C THR A 289 6.62 19.41 1.78
N LEU A 290 7.92 19.09 1.76
CA LEU A 290 8.79 19.22 2.94
C LEU A 290 9.03 20.68 3.35
N ALA A 291 9.16 21.59 2.39
CA ALA A 291 9.23 23.02 2.69
C ALA A 291 7.92 23.54 3.33
N THR A 292 6.77 23.10 2.82
CA THR A 292 5.46 23.41 3.41
C THR A 292 5.34 22.80 4.80
N GLN A 293 5.80 21.57 5.00
CA GLN A 293 5.83 20.92 6.31
C GLN A 293 6.65 21.73 7.33
N ASP A 294 7.88 22.12 7.00
CA ASP A 294 8.76 22.92 7.87
C ASP A 294 8.14 24.30 8.18
N SER A 295 7.68 25.02 7.15
CA SER A 295 7.07 26.34 7.34
C SER A 295 5.77 26.27 8.16
N TYR A 296 4.97 25.21 7.99
CA TYR A 296 3.80 24.92 8.82
C TYR A 296 4.20 24.70 10.29
N GLN A 297 5.22 23.87 10.55
CA GLN A 297 5.70 23.61 11.91
C GLN A 297 6.18 24.91 12.58
N ARG A 298 6.91 25.76 11.85
CA ARG A 298 7.36 27.07 12.35
C ARG A 298 6.20 28.01 12.64
N TYR A 299 5.18 28.05 11.76
CA TYR A 299 3.97 28.83 11.98
C TYR A 299 3.25 28.41 13.28
N HIS A 300 3.10 27.10 13.52
CA HIS A 300 2.53 26.59 14.77
C HIS A 300 3.41 26.83 16.01
N ALA A 301 4.71 27.07 15.81
CA ALA A 301 5.62 27.52 16.85
C ALA A 301 5.66 29.05 17.04
N GLY A 302 4.78 29.80 16.35
CA GLY A 302 4.64 31.26 16.49
C GLY A 302 5.34 32.11 15.44
N ALA A 303 5.91 31.50 14.39
CA ALA A 303 6.46 32.26 13.26
C ALA A 303 5.37 32.98 12.45
N ALA A 304 5.77 34.01 11.69
CA ALA A 304 4.84 34.79 10.88
C ALA A 304 4.13 33.91 9.81
N PRO A 305 2.79 34.01 9.66
CA PRO A 305 2.03 33.14 8.76
C PRO A 305 2.42 33.31 7.28
N LYS A 306 2.98 34.47 6.90
CA LYS A 306 3.35 34.76 5.52
C LYS A 306 4.28 33.71 4.90
N ILE A 307 5.28 33.22 5.64
CA ILE A 307 6.23 32.24 5.12
C ILE A 307 5.52 30.92 4.77
N TYR A 308 4.63 30.47 5.66
CA TYR A 308 3.82 29.27 5.43
C TYR A 308 2.87 29.44 4.24
N VAL A 309 2.14 30.56 4.19
CA VAL A 309 1.21 30.86 3.08
C VAL A 309 1.94 30.91 1.73
N ASP A 310 3.08 31.60 1.65
CA ASP A 310 3.86 31.70 0.41
C ASP A 310 4.41 30.32 -0.02
N THR A 311 4.79 29.48 0.94
CA THR A 311 5.33 28.14 0.65
C THR A 311 4.24 27.17 0.19
N LEU A 312 3.07 27.20 0.85
CA LEU A 312 1.90 26.43 0.43
C LEU A 312 1.42 26.85 -0.96
N ALA A 313 1.37 28.16 -1.25
CA ALA A 313 1.01 28.66 -2.57
C ALA A 313 1.98 28.18 -3.67
N ARG A 314 3.28 28.06 -3.38
CA ARG A 314 4.26 27.50 -4.31
C ARG A 314 4.06 26.00 -4.55
N LEU A 315 3.72 25.25 -3.51
CA LEU A 315 3.37 23.83 -3.63
C LEU A 315 2.13 23.66 -4.51
N ASP A 316 1.06 24.41 -4.23
CA ASP A 316 -0.19 24.31 -4.98
C ASP A 316 -0.03 24.76 -6.44
N ALA A 317 0.78 25.80 -6.70
CA ALA A 317 1.12 26.20 -8.08
C ALA A 317 1.93 25.13 -8.81
N HIS A 318 2.88 24.46 -8.15
CA HIS A 318 3.60 23.32 -8.74
C HIS A 318 2.65 22.16 -9.03
N ARG A 319 1.77 21.81 -8.10
CA ARG A 319 0.76 20.75 -8.27
C ARG A 319 -0.18 21.05 -9.44
N GLY A 320 -0.66 22.29 -9.57
CA GLY A 320 -1.45 22.70 -10.74
C GLY A 320 -0.71 22.55 -12.07
N ASN A 321 0.61 22.75 -12.09
CA ASN A 321 1.42 22.56 -13.30
C ASN A 321 1.68 21.09 -13.65
N ILE A 322 1.75 20.19 -12.66
CA ILE A 322 2.04 18.76 -12.90
C ILE A 322 0.79 17.89 -13.06
N GLU A 323 -0.39 18.41 -12.69
CA GLU A 323 -1.67 17.69 -12.80
C GLU A 323 -1.99 17.24 -14.22
N PRO A 324 -1.83 18.06 -15.29
CA PRO A 324 -2.07 17.62 -16.67
C PRO A 324 -1.14 16.50 -17.13
N HIS A 325 -0.01 16.30 -16.44
CA HIS A 325 0.96 15.24 -16.73
C HIS A 325 0.65 13.95 -15.97
N ASN A 326 -0.35 13.93 -15.08
CA ASN A 326 -0.62 12.83 -14.16
C ASN A 326 0.62 12.45 -13.32
N ALA A 327 1.48 13.40 -12.98
CA ALA A 327 2.66 13.11 -12.15
C ALA A 327 2.28 12.72 -10.72
N ALA A 328 1.17 13.27 -10.23
CA ALA A 328 0.55 12.93 -8.96
C ALA A 328 -0.97 13.16 -9.01
N ALA A 329 -1.74 12.42 -8.22
CA ALA A 329 -3.16 12.71 -7.99
C ALA A 329 -3.32 13.91 -7.03
N THR A 330 -3.23 15.11 -7.57
CA THR A 330 -3.20 16.38 -6.80
C THR A 330 -4.46 16.57 -5.94
N GLY A 331 -5.63 16.19 -6.45
CA GLY A 331 -6.89 16.19 -5.69
C GLY A 331 -6.88 15.25 -4.49
N TRP A 332 -6.29 14.06 -4.62
CA TRP A 332 -6.12 13.12 -3.51
C TRP A 332 -5.09 13.63 -2.50
N LEU A 333 -3.96 14.16 -2.95
CA LEU A 333 -2.96 14.76 -2.04
C LEU A 333 -3.58 15.89 -1.21
N ARG A 334 -4.37 16.76 -1.86
CA ARG A 334 -5.08 17.84 -1.17
C ARG A 334 -6.09 17.33 -0.15
N SER A 335 -6.87 16.29 -0.48
CA SER A 335 -7.84 15.72 0.48
C SER A 335 -7.17 15.02 1.67
N ARG A 336 -5.91 14.60 1.51
CA ARG A 336 -5.09 14.00 2.56
C ARG A 336 -4.32 15.02 3.41
N GLU A 337 -4.41 16.31 3.12
CA GLU A 337 -3.72 17.38 3.84
C GLU A 337 -4.70 18.38 4.51
N PRO A 338 -5.69 17.91 5.30
CA PRO A 338 -6.76 18.78 5.81
C PRO A 338 -6.26 19.82 6.82
N GLU A 339 -5.10 19.59 7.45
CA GLU A 339 -4.53 20.50 8.45
C GLU A 339 -3.78 21.68 7.80
N TRP A 340 -3.37 21.55 6.54
CA TRP A 340 -2.83 22.65 5.78
C TRP A 340 -4.00 23.49 5.28
N ASN A 341 -4.54 24.35 6.17
CA ASN A 341 -5.68 25.23 5.92
C ASN A 341 -5.46 26.06 4.63
N ARG A 342 -6.01 25.57 3.51
CA ARG A 342 -5.94 26.15 2.16
C ARG A 342 -7.07 27.13 1.88
#